data_AF-A0A2M6WBB1-F1
#
_entry.id   AF-A0A2M6WBB1-F1
#
_cell.length_a   1.000
_cell.length_b   1.000
_cell.length_c   1.000
_cell.angle_alpha   90.00
_cell.angle_beta   90.00
_cell.angle_gamma   90.00
#
_symmetry.space_group_name_H-M   'P 1'
#
loop_
_entity.id
_entity.type
_entity.pdbx_description
1 polymer ?
#
loop_
_entity_poly.entity_id
_entity_poly.type
_entity_poly.pdbx_seq_one_letter_code
_entity_poly.pdbx_strand_id
1 'polypeptide(L)'
;MNELENQNSMADEELKEIAEKLEKELGHQYFDQPLNLAKEKAPEKMPELLELEHEIEKLGEIILPGADLKPKDELPSGEKTELVTEKKPTKNKYQSFRLFKTMAATEKQTRDEEKKLQKEKQAQEKMIREQEKEKEIAEKIARQMQKEKNLAEWKKIKEEREQTKIAEKNKKRQELLLKKEQRKKERGLRPKFGWYVMVIKRPIIYLCAVEFLTYFGTLFSPVKNFFTNVILSYIIILDLIVFVWLVARIKKHYGESYGTAIKAITLTGLLTGFFRAGFKVIWVNDLWTIFNVIFEPLIWAGYGLIIGLIVGAIIKKQEKILEI
;
A
#
# COMPACT_ATOMS: atom_id res chain seq x y z
N MET A 1 21.25 -9.37 -43.92
CA MET A 1 20.79 -9.90 -42.62
C MET A 1 21.83 -9.72 -41.50
N ASN A 2 23.13 -9.74 -41.77
CA ASN A 2 24.15 -9.66 -40.69
C ASN A 2 24.38 -8.29 -40.05
N GLU A 3 23.96 -7.18 -40.67
CA GLU A 3 24.20 -5.83 -40.10
C GLU A 3 23.18 -5.45 -39.01
N LEU A 4 21.95 -5.97 -39.09
CA LEU A 4 20.89 -5.71 -38.11
C LEU A 4 21.08 -6.51 -36.80
N GLU A 5 21.61 -7.74 -36.88
CA GLU A 5 21.98 -8.50 -35.68
C GLU A 5 23.16 -7.86 -34.94
N ASN A 6 24.11 -7.28 -35.67
CA ASN A 6 25.28 -6.65 -35.06
C ASN A 6 24.93 -5.31 -34.38
N GLN A 7 23.94 -4.58 -34.89
CA GLN A 7 23.43 -3.36 -34.25
C GLN A 7 22.64 -3.65 -32.96
N ASN A 8 21.85 -4.73 -32.94
CA ASN A 8 21.12 -5.13 -31.72
C ASN A 8 22.06 -5.66 -30.62
N SER A 9 23.14 -6.36 -31.00
CA SER A 9 24.18 -6.82 -30.05
C SER A 9 24.87 -5.67 -29.33
N MET A 10 25.22 -4.58 -30.04
CA MET A 10 25.85 -3.41 -29.42
C MET A 10 24.88 -2.67 -28.49
N ALA A 11 23.60 -2.54 -28.86
CA ALA A 11 22.61 -1.86 -28.03
C ALA A 11 22.35 -2.60 -26.70
N ASP A 12 22.34 -3.93 -26.71
CA ASP A 12 22.18 -4.74 -25.49
C ASP A 12 23.41 -4.65 -24.57
N GLU A 13 24.61 -4.50 -25.13
CA GLU A 13 25.85 -4.34 -24.36
C GLU A 13 25.92 -2.95 -23.69
N GLU A 14 25.55 -1.88 -24.41
CA GLU A 14 25.45 -0.53 -23.87
C GLU A 14 24.40 -0.42 -22.77
N LEU A 15 23.22 -1.05 -22.94
CA LEU A 15 22.17 -1.09 -21.92
C LEU A 15 22.64 -1.80 -20.64
N LYS A 16 23.43 -2.87 -20.79
CA LYS A 16 23.96 -3.62 -19.65
C LYS A 16 25.00 -2.80 -18.89
N GLU A 17 25.86 -2.06 -19.59
CA GLU A 17 26.87 -1.20 -18.97
C GLU A 17 26.22 -0.02 -18.23
N ILE A 18 25.16 0.58 -18.79
CA ILE A 18 24.38 1.63 -18.13
C ILE A 18 23.69 1.10 -16.86
N ALA A 19 23.13 -0.11 -16.90
CA ALA A 19 22.48 -0.72 -15.74
C ALA A 19 23.47 -1.02 -14.59
N GLU A 20 24.66 -1.53 -14.91
CA GLU A 20 25.71 -1.79 -13.92
C GLU A 20 26.24 -0.50 -13.29
N LYS A 21 26.35 0.57 -14.08
CA LYS A 21 26.78 1.89 -13.61
C LYS A 21 25.74 2.53 -12.67
N LEU A 22 24.45 2.40 -13.00
CA LEU A 22 23.34 2.83 -12.14
C LEU A 22 23.27 2.02 -10.84
N GLU A 23 23.48 0.70 -10.88
CA GLU A 23 23.50 -0.13 -9.68
C GLU A 23 24.67 0.24 -8.77
N LYS A 24 25.83 0.57 -9.34
CA LYS A 24 27.01 1.00 -8.58
C LYS A 24 26.87 2.39 -7.96
N GLU A 25 26.22 3.32 -8.65
CA GLU A 25 25.96 4.68 -8.13
C GLU A 25 24.82 4.72 -7.11
N LEU A 26 23.74 3.95 -7.31
CA LEU A 26 22.57 3.95 -6.42
C LEU A 26 22.69 2.94 -5.27
N GLY A 27 23.46 1.86 -5.45
CA GLY A 27 23.51 0.71 -4.53
C GLY A 27 24.18 0.98 -3.19
N HIS A 28 24.94 2.06 -3.04
CA HIS A 28 25.66 2.36 -1.79
C HIS A 28 25.03 3.44 -0.92
N GLN A 29 24.02 4.18 -1.38
CA GLN A 29 23.42 5.26 -0.58
C GLN A 29 21.97 5.02 -0.13
N TYR A 30 21.24 4.08 -0.72
CA TYR A 30 19.79 3.97 -0.46
C TYR A 30 19.30 2.70 0.27
N PHE A 31 20.16 1.73 0.59
CA PHE A 31 19.71 0.43 1.09
C PHE A 31 20.15 0.04 2.52
N ASP A 32 20.98 0.82 3.20
CA ASP A 32 21.50 0.43 4.53
C ASP A 32 20.69 0.96 5.73
N GLN A 33 19.61 1.70 5.52
CA GLN A 33 18.70 2.06 6.61
C GLN A 33 17.43 1.20 6.59
N PRO A 34 17.19 0.34 7.60
CA PRO A 34 15.93 -0.37 7.71
C PRO A 34 14.80 0.65 7.95
N LEU A 35 13.82 0.70 7.04
CA LEU A 35 12.60 1.50 7.18
C LEU A 35 11.94 1.18 8.53
N ASN A 36 12.10 2.08 9.49
CA ASN A 36 11.52 1.95 10.82
C ASN A 36 10.13 2.59 10.82
N LEU A 37 9.17 1.94 10.14
CA LEU A 37 7.79 2.40 9.91
C LEU A 37 6.91 2.54 11.16
N ALA A 38 7.47 2.50 12.37
CA ALA A 38 6.67 2.40 13.59
C ALA A 38 6.40 3.72 14.33
N LYS A 39 7.03 4.86 13.98
CA LYS A 39 6.89 6.09 14.78
C LYS A 39 7.04 7.44 14.05
N GLU A 40 6.80 7.54 12.75
CA GLU A 40 6.74 8.85 12.11
C GLU A 40 5.30 9.36 11.99
N LYS A 41 5.08 10.54 12.57
CA LYS A 41 3.90 11.39 12.35
C LYS A 41 3.59 11.44 10.85
N ALA A 42 2.31 11.41 10.53
CA ALA A 42 1.81 11.58 9.17
C ALA A 42 2.62 12.69 8.47
N PRO A 43 3.25 12.42 7.31
CA PRO A 43 4.03 13.43 6.62
C PRO A 43 3.11 14.62 6.33
N GLU A 44 3.55 15.83 6.70
CA GLU A 44 2.96 17.06 6.20
C GLU A 44 2.87 16.91 4.68
N LYS A 45 1.64 16.97 4.15
CA LYS A 45 1.39 16.85 2.72
C LYS A 45 2.28 17.89 2.02
N MET A 46 3.09 17.46 1.04
CA MET A 46 3.92 18.37 0.26
C MET A 46 3.04 19.50 -0.31
N PRO A 47 3.48 20.76 -0.27
CA PRO A 47 2.68 21.91 -0.70
C PRO A 47 2.17 21.78 -2.14
N GLU A 48 2.92 21.11 -3.02
CA GLU A 48 2.52 20.80 -4.40
C GLU A 48 1.29 19.87 -4.49
N LEU A 49 1.13 18.94 -3.54
CA LEU A 49 -0.04 18.05 -3.44
C LEU A 49 -1.29 18.79 -2.92
N LEU A 50 -1.08 19.82 -2.10
CA LEU A 50 -2.12 20.72 -1.62
C LEU A 50 -2.61 21.67 -2.72
N GLU A 51 -1.70 22.16 -3.57
CA GLU A 51 -2.07 22.94 -4.77
C GLU A 51 -2.86 22.10 -5.79
N LEU A 52 -2.46 20.85 -6.02
CA LEU A 52 -3.18 19.91 -6.89
C LEU A 52 -4.56 19.52 -6.35
N GLU A 53 -4.71 19.30 -5.03
CA GLU A 53 -6.03 19.07 -4.42
C GLU A 53 -6.94 20.30 -4.61
N HIS A 54 -6.40 21.51 -4.49
CA HIS A 54 -7.16 22.74 -4.65
C HIS A 54 -7.52 23.04 -6.12
N GLU A 55 -6.67 22.67 -7.08
CA GLU A 55 -6.95 22.76 -8.51
C GLU A 55 -8.04 21.77 -8.95
N ILE A 56 -8.04 20.55 -8.38
CA ILE A 56 -9.08 19.55 -8.61
C ILE A 56 -10.41 20.00 -8.01
N GLU A 57 -10.41 20.63 -6.82
CA GLU A 57 -11.62 21.19 -6.20
C GLU A 57 -12.23 22.31 -7.05
N LYS A 58 -11.40 23.20 -7.61
CA LYS A 58 -11.84 24.22 -8.59
C LYS A 58 -12.42 23.62 -9.87
N LEU A 59 -11.85 22.52 -10.37
CA LEU A 59 -12.38 21.83 -11.56
C LEU A 59 -13.70 21.10 -11.24
N GLY A 60 -13.90 20.65 -10.00
CA GLY A 60 -15.15 20.06 -9.52
C GLY A 60 -16.32 21.07 -9.52
N GLU A 61 -16.06 22.32 -9.13
CA GLU A 61 -17.07 23.40 -9.15
C GLU A 61 -17.47 23.84 -10.57
N ILE A 62 -16.59 23.68 -11.56
CA ILE A 62 -16.87 24.08 -12.95
C ILE A 62 -17.69 23.01 -13.70
N ILE A 63 -17.59 21.73 -13.31
CA ILE A 63 -18.18 20.61 -14.07
C ILE A 63 -19.54 20.14 -13.48
N LEU A 64 -19.89 20.52 -12.25
CA LEU A 64 -21.18 20.22 -11.64
C LEU A 64 -21.74 21.44 -10.90
N PRO A 65 -22.54 22.33 -11.54
CA PRO A 65 -23.33 23.28 -10.78
C PRO A 65 -24.30 22.48 -9.89
N GLY A 66 -24.19 22.72 -8.58
CA GLY A 66 -25.00 22.06 -7.55
C GLY A 66 -26.49 22.10 -7.91
N ALA A 67 -27.03 20.94 -8.27
CA ALA A 67 -28.46 20.73 -8.36
C ALA A 67 -29.00 20.64 -6.93
N ASP A 68 -29.20 21.81 -6.33
CA ASP A 68 -29.86 22.00 -5.04
C ASP A 68 -31.38 21.78 -5.25
N LEU A 69 -31.79 20.51 -5.34
CA LEU A 69 -33.19 20.11 -5.41
C LEU A 69 -33.81 20.22 -4.01
N LYS A 70 -34.26 21.43 -3.66
CA LYS A 70 -35.30 21.60 -2.63
C LYS A 70 -36.69 21.47 -3.27
N PRO A 71 -37.60 20.68 -2.69
CA PRO A 71 -39.00 20.66 -3.08
C PRO A 71 -39.78 21.76 -2.34
N LYS A 72 -40.85 22.22 -3.00
CA LYS A 72 -41.84 23.24 -2.57
C LYS A 72 -41.47 24.67 -2.98
N ASP A 73 -42.21 25.23 -3.93
CA ASP A 73 -43.34 26.08 -3.56
C ASP A 73 -44.29 26.33 -4.74
N GLU A 74 -45.50 26.67 -4.33
CA GLU A 74 -46.77 26.78 -5.02
C GLU A 74 -46.79 27.71 -6.25
N LEU A 75 -47.62 27.32 -7.21
CA LEU A 75 -48.04 28.12 -8.37
C LEU A 75 -48.54 29.51 -7.94
N PRO A 76 -48.05 30.61 -8.54
CA PRO A 76 -48.77 31.87 -8.50
C PRO A 76 -50.01 31.80 -9.40
N SER A 77 -51.16 31.86 -8.73
CA SER A 77 -52.49 32.18 -9.24
C SER A 77 -52.45 33.37 -10.22
N GLY A 78 -53.08 33.19 -11.38
CA GLY A 78 -53.22 34.20 -12.43
C GLY A 78 -53.80 35.52 -11.92
N GLU A 79 -53.01 36.56 -12.06
CA GLU A 79 -53.40 37.94 -11.81
C GLU A 79 -54.20 38.45 -13.01
N LYS A 80 -55.39 38.97 -12.70
CA LYS A 80 -56.33 39.57 -13.63
C LYS A 80 -55.69 40.83 -14.21
N THR A 81 -55.67 40.98 -15.53
CA THR A 81 -55.47 42.29 -16.17
C THR A 81 -56.65 42.62 -17.07
N GLU A 82 -57.06 43.87 -16.94
CA GLU A 82 -58.40 44.38 -17.13
C GLU A 82 -58.74 44.70 -18.59
N LEU A 83 -60.05 44.66 -18.87
CA LEU A 83 -60.69 45.32 -19.99
C LEU A 83 -60.33 46.81 -20.05
N VAL A 84 -59.85 47.28 -21.20
CA VAL A 84 -60.04 48.67 -21.62
C VAL A 84 -60.65 48.68 -23.02
N THR A 85 -61.96 48.85 -23.05
CA THR A 85 -62.73 49.33 -24.20
C THR A 85 -62.40 50.79 -24.47
N GLU A 86 -62.12 51.18 -25.73
CA GLU A 86 -62.52 52.52 -26.19
C GLU A 86 -62.80 52.63 -27.71
N LYS A 87 -64.09 52.85 -27.97
CA LYS A 87 -64.75 53.75 -28.94
C LYS A 87 -64.27 53.89 -30.40
N LYS A 88 -65.24 53.60 -31.28
CA LYS A 88 -65.43 54.17 -32.63
C LYS A 88 -65.36 55.71 -32.61
N PRO A 89 -65.09 56.35 -33.77
CA PRO A 89 -66.23 57.02 -34.40
C PRO A 89 -66.28 56.98 -35.96
N THR A 90 -67.54 56.94 -36.40
CA THR A 90 -68.21 57.57 -37.57
C THR A 90 -67.54 57.77 -38.94
N LYS A 91 -68.31 57.29 -39.92
CA LYS A 91 -68.38 57.66 -41.35
C LYS A 91 -68.25 59.17 -41.61
N ASN A 92 -67.56 59.52 -42.69
CA ASN A 92 -68.09 60.50 -43.64
C ASN A 92 -67.65 60.24 -45.08
N LYS A 93 -68.47 60.73 -46.01
CA LYS A 93 -68.63 60.30 -47.40
C LYS A 93 -68.05 61.34 -48.36
N TYR A 94 -67.50 60.82 -49.46
CA TYR A 94 -67.32 61.42 -50.80
C TYR A 94 -66.07 62.25 -51.18
N GLN A 95 -65.56 61.82 -52.35
CA GLN A 95 -65.09 62.60 -53.51
C GLN A 95 -63.61 63.00 -53.64
N SER A 96 -62.88 62.20 -54.42
CA SER A 96 -62.02 62.61 -55.55
C SER A 96 -61.47 61.35 -56.23
N PHE A 97 -62.29 60.63 -57.00
CA PHE A 97 -62.24 60.58 -58.47
C PHE A 97 -60.96 61.10 -59.18
N ARG A 98 -60.40 60.17 -59.97
CA ARG A 98 -59.49 60.33 -61.13
C ARG A 98 -57.98 60.46 -60.86
N LEU A 99 -57.33 59.34 -60.53
CA LEU A 99 -55.98 59.00 -61.07
C LEU A 99 -55.46 57.58 -60.71
N PHE A 100 -56.31 56.58 -60.48
CA PHE A 100 -55.82 55.25 -60.02
C PHE A 100 -56.38 54.05 -60.79
N LYS A 101 -56.71 54.22 -62.08
CA LYS A 101 -57.07 53.07 -62.94
C LYS A 101 -55.89 52.42 -63.67
N THR A 102 -54.70 53.02 -63.61
CA THR A 102 -53.43 52.43 -64.10
C THR A 102 -52.55 51.89 -62.97
N MET A 103 -52.76 52.30 -61.71
CA MET A 103 -52.03 51.81 -60.53
C MET A 103 -52.65 50.56 -59.88
N ALA A 104 -53.96 50.33 -60.00
CA ALA A 104 -54.60 49.12 -59.45
C ALA A 104 -54.28 47.82 -60.23
N ALA A 105 -53.80 47.93 -61.48
CA ALA A 105 -53.32 46.79 -62.26
C ALA A 105 -51.86 46.46 -61.93
N THR A 106 -51.03 47.48 -61.66
CA THR A 106 -49.64 47.33 -61.21
C THR A 106 -49.53 46.92 -59.74
N GLU A 107 -50.41 47.40 -58.84
CA GLU A 107 -50.49 46.94 -57.43
C GLU A 107 -50.91 45.48 -57.28
N LYS A 108 -51.72 44.96 -58.23
CA LYS A 108 -52.13 43.56 -58.23
C LYS A 108 -51.01 42.66 -58.77
N GLN A 109 -50.24 43.12 -59.76
CA GLN A 109 -49.03 42.46 -60.23
C GLN A 109 -47.92 42.46 -59.18
N THR A 110 -47.66 43.57 -58.48
CA THR A 110 -46.64 43.64 -57.42
C THR A 110 -47.03 42.80 -56.20
N ARG A 111 -48.32 42.72 -55.82
CA ARG A 111 -48.77 41.81 -54.75
C ARG A 111 -48.62 40.33 -55.10
N ASP A 112 -48.87 39.95 -56.35
CA ASP A 112 -48.74 38.56 -56.78
C ASP A 112 -47.26 38.16 -56.97
N GLU A 113 -46.40 39.09 -57.39
CA GLU A 113 -44.94 38.92 -57.38
C GLU A 113 -44.36 38.87 -55.96
N GLU A 114 -44.79 39.74 -55.04
CA GLU A 114 -44.40 39.67 -53.62
C GLU A 114 -44.82 38.35 -52.99
N LYS A 115 -46.04 37.86 -53.26
CA LYS A 115 -46.48 36.55 -52.76
C LYS A 115 -45.67 35.40 -53.34
N LYS A 116 -45.23 35.49 -54.61
CA LYS A 116 -44.32 34.50 -55.20
C LYS A 116 -42.95 34.55 -54.54
N LEU A 117 -42.38 35.74 -54.37
CA LEU A 117 -41.09 35.96 -53.71
C LEU A 117 -41.12 35.50 -52.24
N GLN A 118 -42.23 35.73 -51.54
CA GLN A 118 -42.40 35.34 -50.15
C GLN A 118 -42.57 33.82 -50.00
N LYS A 119 -43.25 33.16 -50.94
CA LYS A 119 -43.30 31.68 -51.02
C LYS A 119 -41.94 31.07 -51.34
N GLU A 120 -41.16 31.69 -52.22
CA GLU A 120 -39.81 31.24 -52.58
C GLU A 120 -38.84 31.41 -51.40
N LYS A 121 -38.88 32.54 -50.69
CA LYS A 121 -38.14 32.74 -49.43
C LYS A 121 -38.53 31.72 -48.36
N GLN A 122 -39.83 31.44 -48.19
CA GLN A 122 -40.29 30.41 -47.26
C GLN A 122 -39.84 28.99 -47.65
N ALA A 123 -39.76 28.70 -48.96
CA ALA A 123 -39.23 27.42 -49.45
C ALA A 123 -37.72 27.31 -49.20
N GLN A 124 -36.95 28.37 -49.46
CA GLN A 124 -35.52 28.42 -49.16
C GLN A 124 -35.25 28.29 -47.65
N GLU A 125 -36.01 28.99 -46.81
CA GLU A 125 -35.86 28.92 -45.35
C GLU A 125 -36.20 27.51 -44.80
N LYS A 126 -37.19 26.82 -45.39
CA LYS A 126 -37.47 25.41 -45.06
C LYS A 126 -36.32 24.49 -45.45
N MET A 127 -35.74 24.65 -46.64
CA MET A 127 -34.57 23.86 -47.06
C MET A 127 -33.36 24.11 -46.16
N ILE A 128 -33.10 25.36 -45.78
CA ILE A 128 -32.00 25.69 -44.85
C ILE A 128 -32.24 25.04 -43.48
N ARG A 129 -33.47 25.12 -42.93
CA ARG A 129 -33.81 24.47 -41.66
C ARG A 129 -33.72 22.94 -41.73
N GLU A 130 -34.05 22.33 -42.86
CA GLU A 130 -33.88 20.88 -43.05
C GLU A 130 -32.40 20.51 -43.11
N GLN A 131 -31.58 21.27 -43.84
CA GLN A 131 -30.12 21.07 -43.88
C GLN A 131 -29.46 21.27 -42.51
N GLU A 132 -29.92 22.26 -41.71
CA GLU A 132 -29.43 22.47 -40.34
C GLU A 132 -29.78 21.30 -39.43
N LYS A 133 -31.01 20.76 -39.53
CA LYS A 133 -31.41 19.56 -38.78
C LYS A 133 -30.61 18.34 -39.18
N GLU A 134 -30.34 18.14 -40.46
CA GLU A 134 -29.48 17.05 -40.95
C GLU A 134 -28.05 17.18 -40.41
N LYS A 135 -27.48 18.39 -40.39
CA LYS A 135 -26.16 18.65 -39.79
C LYS A 135 -26.16 18.39 -38.29
N GLU A 136 -27.20 18.81 -37.57
CA GLU A 136 -27.31 18.56 -36.13
C GLU A 136 -27.42 17.06 -35.81
N ILE A 137 -28.18 16.30 -36.60
CA ILE A 137 -28.27 14.84 -36.47
C ILE A 137 -26.92 14.19 -36.78
N ALA A 138 -26.24 14.60 -37.85
CA ALA A 138 -24.92 14.09 -38.20
C ALA A 138 -23.88 14.38 -37.09
N GLU A 139 -23.90 15.59 -36.50
CA GLU A 139 -23.02 15.96 -35.40
C GLU A 139 -23.31 15.14 -34.13
N LYS A 140 -24.58 14.90 -33.80
CA LYS A 140 -24.98 14.04 -32.68
C LYS A 140 -24.49 12.60 -32.87
N ILE A 141 -24.60 12.05 -34.07
CA ILE A 141 -24.10 10.71 -34.41
C ILE A 141 -22.56 10.66 -34.31
N ALA A 142 -21.86 11.68 -34.83
CA ALA A 142 -20.41 11.76 -34.72
C ALA A 142 -19.93 11.83 -33.26
N ARG A 143 -20.61 12.61 -32.41
CA ARG A 143 -20.33 12.70 -30.97
C ARG A 143 -20.59 11.37 -30.26
N GLN A 144 -21.65 10.65 -30.61
CA GLN A 144 -21.92 9.32 -30.04
C GLN A 144 -20.85 8.31 -30.43
N MET A 145 -20.47 8.25 -31.71
CA MET A 145 -19.39 7.37 -32.17
C MET A 145 -18.05 7.67 -31.47
N GLN A 146 -17.73 8.95 -31.25
CA GLN A 146 -16.49 9.32 -30.55
C GLN A 146 -16.53 8.94 -29.07
N LYS A 147 -17.68 9.10 -28.40
CA LYS A 147 -17.88 8.62 -27.02
C LYS A 147 -17.73 7.10 -26.91
N GLU A 148 -18.29 6.34 -27.85
CA GLU A 148 -18.16 4.88 -27.88
C GLU A 148 -16.71 4.44 -28.12
N LYS A 149 -15.98 5.09 -29.02
CA LYS A 149 -14.55 4.84 -29.25
C LYS A 149 -13.73 5.11 -27.99
N ASN A 150 -13.92 6.26 -27.35
CA ASN A 150 -13.20 6.61 -26.12
C ASN A 150 -13.52 5.63 -24.98
N LEU A 151 -14.78 5.17 -24.89
CA LEU A 151 -15.21 4.20 -23.87
C LEU A 151 -14.62 2.80 -24.13
N ALA A 152 -14.49 2.39 -25.40
CA ALA A 152 -13.83 1.15 -25.79
C ALA A 152 -12.33 1.19 -25.50
N GLU A 153 -11.65 2.31 -25.80
CA GLU A 153 -10.24 2.50 -25.44
C GLU A 153 -10.01 2.50 -23.94
N TRP A 154 -10.88 3.18 -23.17
CA TRP A 154 -10.78 3.20 -21.72
C TRP A 154 -10.95 1.80 -21.11
N LYS A 155 -11.86 0.98 -21.64
CA LYS A 155 -12.02 -0.43 -21.23
C LYS A 155 -10.77 -1.25 -21.51
N LYS A 156 -10.16 -1.11 -22.70
CA LYS A 156 -8.90 -1.80 -23.04
C LYS A 156 -7.76 -1.43 -22.09
N ILE A 157 -7.58 -0.14 -21.84
CA ILE A 157 -6.55 0.35 -20.90
C ILE A 157 -6.78 -0.19 -19.49
N LYS A 158 -8.05 -0.27 -19.05
CA LYS A 158 -8.39 -0.81 -17.74
C LYS A 158 -8.06 -2.31 -17.64
N GLU A 159 -8.40 -3.09 -18.65
CA GLU A 159 -8.08 -4.51 -18.73
C GLU A 159 -6.56 -4.76 -18.74
N GLU A 160 -5.79 -3.98 -19.51
CA GLU A 160 -4.32 -4.05 -19.53
C GLU A 160 -3.71 -3.70 -18.16
N ARG A 161 -4.25 -2.70 -17.46
CA ARG A 161 -3.83 -2.35 -16.09
C ARG A 161 -4.14 -3.44 -15.08
N GLU A 162 -5.26 -4.15 -15.24
CA GLU A 162 -5.60 -5.27 -14.35
C GLU A 162 -4.71 -6.48 -14.62
N GLN A 163 -4.45 -6.80 -15.89
CA GLN A 163 -3.55 -7.87 -16.28
C GLN A 163 -2.10 -7.62 -15.82
N THR A 164 -1.59 -6.40 -15.97
CA THR A 164 -0.23 -6.04 -15.50
C THR A 164 -0.12 -6.13 -13.98
N LYS A 165 -1.14 -5.70 -13.22
CA LYS A 165 -1.18 -5.88 -11.76
C LYS A 165 -1.18 -7.35 -11.33
N ILE A 166 -1.93 -8.20 -12.04
CA ILE A 166 -1.95 -9.65 -11.77
C ILE A 166 -0.59 -10.27 -12.08
N ALA A 167 0.02 -9.91 -13.21
CA ALA A 167 1.35 -10.38 -13.61
C ALA A 167 2.42 -9.94 -12.59
N GLU A 168 2.40 -8.68 -12.15
CA GLU A 168 3.32 -8.16 -11.14
C GLU A 168 3.16 -8.88 -9.80
N LYS A 169 1.91 -9.11 -9.36
CA LYS A 169 1.63 -9.86 -8.13
C LYS A 169 2.12 -11.31 -8.23
N ASN A 170 1.97 -11.94 -9.38
CA ASN A 170 2.48 -13.29 -9.63
C ASN A 170 4.01 -13.33 -9.66
N LYS A 171 4.67 -12.35 -10.29
CA LYS A 171 6.14 -12.22 -10.30
C LYS A 171 6.69 -12.04 -8.89
N LYS A 172 6.13 -11.11 -8.10
CA LYS A 172 6.50 -10.93 -6.68
C LYS A 172 6.31 -12.20 -5.85
N ARG A 173 5.23 -12.96 -6.11
CA ARG A 173 4.99 -14.25 -5.44
C ARG A 173 6.05 -15.29 -5.83
N GLN A 174 6.43 -15.37 -7.10
CA GLN A 174 7.50 -16.27 -7.56
C GLN A 174 8.86 -15.90 -6.97
N GLU A 175 9.23 -14.62 -6.95
CA GLU A 175 10.47 -14.14 -6.32
C GLU A 175 10.53 -14.49 -4.82
N LEU A 176 9.42 -14.31 -4.10
CA LEU A 176 9.33 -14.71 -2.69
C LEU A 176 9.48 -16.22 -2.49
N LEU A 177 8.93 -17.04 -3.39
CA LEU A 177 9.08 -18.49 -3.34
C LEU A 177 10.53 -18.91 -3.63
N LEU A 178 11.17 -18.33 -4.65
CA LEU A 178 12.58 -18.57 -4.97
C LEU A 178 13.50 -18.15 -3.81
N LYS A 179 13.26 -16.98 -3.20
CA LYS A 179 14.02 -16.52 -2.03
C LYS A 179 13.83 -17.44 -0.82
N LYS A 180 12.62 -17.99 -0.63
CA LYS A 180 12.37 -19.01 0.40
C LYS A 180 13.11 -20.32 0.10
N GLU A 181 13.17 -20.75 -1.16
CA GLU A 181 13.92 -21.95 -1.55
C GLU A 181 15.44 -21.77 -1.44
N GLN A 182 15.98 -20.63 -1.87
CA GLN A 182 17.40 -20.30 -1.69
C GLN A 182 17.78 -20.31 -0.22
N ARG A 183 16.98 -19.65 0.63
CA ARG A 183 17.15 -19.70 2.09
C ARG A 183 17.08 -21.13 2.62
N LYS A 184 16.19 -21.99 2.09
CA LYS A 184 16.13 -23.41 2.48
C LYS A 184 17.37 -24.18 2.02
N LYS A 185 17.92 -23.91 0.84
CA LYS A 185 19.15 -24.54 0.32
C LYS A 185 20.38 -24.10 1.11
N GLU A 186 20.50 -22.81 1.43
CA GLU A 186 21.54 -22.30 2.35
C GLU A 186 21.42 -22.91 3.75
N ARG A 187 20.18 -23.06 4.25
CA ARG A 187 19.88 -23.77 5.52
C ARG A 187 20.00 -25.29 5.44
N GLY A 188 20.15 -25.85 4.23
CA GLY A 188 20.36 -27.28 4.01
C GLY A 188 21.70 -27.79 4.56
N LEU A 189 22.61 -26.86 4.88
CA LEU A 189 23.70 -27.09 5.81
C LEU A 189 23.12 -27.31 7.21
N ARG A 190 22.73 -28.58 7.49
CA ARG A 190 22.31 -29.06 8.81
C ARG A 190 23.17 -28.40 9.89
N PRO A 191 22.60 -27.97 11.03
CA PRO A 191 23.37 -27.40 12.12
C PRO A 191 24.42 -28.43 12.57
N LYS A 192 25.65 -28.24 12.08
CA LYS A 192 26.82 -29.01 12.53
C LYS A 192 27.03 -28.70 14.01
N PHE A 193 27.66 -29.61 14.74
CA PHE A 193 27.95 -29.43 16.16
C PHE A 193 28.56 -28.05 16.48
N GLY A 194 29.44 -27.54 15.61
CA GLY A 194 30.04 -26.20 15.74
C GLY A 194 29.06 -25.04 15.74
N TRP A 195 27.91 -25.15 15.05
CA TRP A 195 26.87 -24.12 15.07
C TRP A 195 26.25 -23.99 16.47
N TYR A 196 25.95 -25.12 17.12
CA TYR A 196 25.42 -25.11 18.49
C TYR A 196 26.39 -24.38 19.42
N VAL A 197 27.67 -24.75 19.38
CA VAL A 197 28.72 -24.12 20.20
C VAL A 197 28.78 -22.61 19.96
N MET A 198 28.70 -22.16 18.70
CA MET A 198 28.75 -20.73 18.36
C MET A 198 27.56 -19.94 18.92
N VAL A 199 26.37 -20.54 18.91
CA VAL A 199 25.14 -19.90 19.40
C VAL A 199 25.09 -19.88 20.93
N ILE A 200 25.48 -20.98 21.58
CA ILE A 200 25.35 -21.15 23.03
C ILE A 200 26.50 -20.52 23.83
N LYS A 201 27.69 -20.33 23.25
CA LYS A 201 28.87 -19.84 24.00
C LYS A 201 28.63 -18.52 24.72
N ARG A 202 27.95 -17.56 24.07
CA ARG A 202 27.72 -16.22 24.62
C ARG A 202 26.80 -16.25 25.85
N PRO A 203 25.61 -16.87 25.80
CA PRO A 203 24.76 -16.97 26.98
C PRO A 203 25.43 -17.77 28.11
N ILE A 204 26.17 -18.84 27.82
CA ILE A 204 26.91 -19.58 28.86
C ILE A 204 27.93 -18.67 29.56
N ILE A 205 28.79 -18.00 28.79
CA ILE A 205 29.81 -17.09 29.34
C ILE A 205 29.15 -15.99 30.19
N TYR A 206 28.05 -15.42 29.72
CA TYR A 206 27.31 -14.40 30.45
C TYR A 206 26.76 -14.92 31.79
N LEU A 207 26.08 -16.07 31.79
CA LEU A 207 25.50 -16.65 33.00
C LEU A 207 26.58 -17.05 34.02
N CYS A 208 27.65 -17.68 33.55
CA CYS A 208 28.79 -18.04 34.40
C CYS A 208 29.49 -16.80 34.97
N ALA A 209 29.66 -15.73 34.17
CA ALA A 209 30.29 -14.49 34.64
C ALA A 209 29.45 -13.79 35.72
N VAL A 210 28.13 -13.70 35.54
CA VAL A 210 27.22 -13.07 36.53
C VAL A 210 27.27 -13.81 37.86
N GLU A 211 27.25 -15.14 37.82
CA GLU A 211 27.33 -15.94 39.04
C GLU A 211 28.70 -15.87 39.69
N PHE A 212 29.78 -15.96 38.90
CA PHE A 212 31.14 -15.76 39.41
C PHE A 212 31.29 -14.41 40.10
N LEU A 213 30.78 -13.33 39.50
CA LEU A 213 30.76 -12.00 40.11
C LEU A 213 29.94 -11.97 41.40
N THR A 214 28.82 -12.70 41.44
CA THR A 214 27.98 -12.82 42.64
C THR A 214 28.76 -13.47 43.78
N TYR A 215 29.42 -14.61 43.52
CA TYR A 215 30.27 -15.30 44.50
C TYR A 215 31.47 -14.45 44.93
N PHE A 216 32.13 -13.77 43.99
CA PHE A 216 33.20 -12.83 44.32
C PHE A 216 32.70 -11.70 45.22
N GLY A 217 31.50 -11.17 44.97
CA GLY A 217 30.85 -10.18 45.83
C GLY A 217 30.61 -10.67 47.26
N THR A 218 30.37 -11.98 47.46
CA THR A 218 30.18 -12.55 48.81
C THR A 218 31.44 -12.53 49.68
N LEU A 219 32.62 -12.33 49.10
CA LEU A 219 33.87 -12.16 49.86
C LEU A 219 33.87 -10.87 50.70
N PHE A 220 33.08 -9.86 50.30
CA PHE A 220 32.99 -8.59 50.99
C PHE A 220 31.91 -8.65 52.09
N SER A 221 32.35 -8.74 53.35
CA SER A 221 31.46 -8.94 54.51
C SER A 221 30.26 -7.97 54.59
N PRO A 222 30.40 -6.64 54.31
CA PRO A 222 29.27 -5.71 54.41
C PRO A 222 28.11 -6.01 53.44
N VAL A 223 28.41 -6.64 52.30
CA VAL A 223 27.44 -6.91 51.23
C VAL A 223 27.07 -8.39 51.10
N LYS A 224 27.71 -9.28 51.89
CA LYS A 224 27.50 -10.73 51.82
C LYS A 224 26.03 -11.14 51.90
N ASN A 225 25.27 -10.59 52.84
CA ASN A 225 23.85 -10.89 53.01
C ASN A 225 23.02 -10.46 51.79
N PHE A 226 23.38 -9.33 51.17
CA PHE A 226 22.70 -8.84 49.98
C PHE A 226 22.95 -9.78 48.78
N PHE A 227 24.20 -10.15 48.51
CA PHE A 227 24.52 -11.07 47.41
C PHE A 227 23.91 -12.46 47.59
N THR A 228 23.93 -12.99 48.82
CA THR A 228 23.49 -14.37 49.10
C THR A 228 21.96 -14.50 49.08
N ASN A 229 21.22 -13.55 49.64
CA ASN A 229 19.77 -13.67 49.78
C ASN A 229 19.01 -13.00 48.61
N VAL A 230 19.50 -11.87 48.12
CA VAL A 230 18.82 -11.06 47.12
C VAL A 230 19.29 -11.47 45.72
N ILE A 231 20.58 -11.28 45.41
CA ILE A 231 21.10 -11.49 44.05
C ILE A 231 21.01 -12.95 43.62
N LEU A 232 21.33 -13.90 44.51
CA LEU A 232 21.27 -15.33 44.19
C LEU A 232 19.88 -15.78 43.74
N SER A 233 18.82 -15.27 44.38
CA SER A 233 17.43 -15.53 43.99
C SER A 233 17.08 -14.95 42.61
N TYR A 234 17.63 -13.78 42.27
CA TYR A 234 17.43 -13.15 40.96
C TYR A 234 18.20 -13.83 39.82
N ILE A 235 19.27 -14.58 40.09
CA ILE A 235 20.00 -15.33 39.05
C ILE A 235 19.09 -16.33 38.34
N ILE A 236 18.17 -16.98 39.06
CA ILE A 236 17.21 -17.94 38.46
C ILE A 236 16.28 -17.23 37.46
N ILE A 237 15.82 -16.01 37.81
CA ILE A 237 14.98 -15.20 36.92
C ILE A 237 15.78 -14.77 35.69
N LEU A 238 17.06 -14.40 35.89
CA LEU A 238 17.95 -14.05 34.79
C LEU A 238 18.18 -15.25 33.85
N ASP A 239 18.39 -16.45 34.39
CA ASP A 239 18.52 -17.69 33.61
C ASP A 239 17.28 -17.94 32.75
N LEU A 240 16.08 -17.78 33.33
CA LEU A 240 14.81 -17.90 32.61
C LEU A 240 14.75 -16.92 31.44
N ILE A 241 15.08 -15.64 31.66
CA ILE A 241 15.09 -14.61 30.61
C ILE A 241 16.08 -14.97 29.50
N VAL A 242 17.29 -15.42 29.86
CA VAL A 242 18.32 -15.81 28.89
C VAL A 242 17.88 -17.02 28.07
N PHE A 243 17.23 -18.02 28.69
CA PHE A 243 16.72 -19.17 27.95
C PHE A 243 15.57 -18.81 27.02
N VAL A 244 14.59 -18.02 27.47
CA VAL A 244 13.48 -17.54 26.62
C VAL A 244 14.04 -16.75 25.43
N TRP A 245 14.97 -15.84 25.68
CA TRP A 245 15.64 -15.07 24.64
C TRP A 245 16.41 -15.97 23.67
N LEU A 246 17.07 -17.03 24.14
CA LEU A 246 17.79 -17.97 23.29
C LEU A 246 16.85 -18.75 22.37
N VAL A 247 15.69 -19.23 22.87
CA VAL A 247 14.65 -19.88 22.02
C VAL A 247 14.24 -18.92 20.91
N ALA A 248 13.86 -17.69 21.30
CA ALA A 248 13.35 -16.68 20.39
C ALA A 248 14.41 -16.29 19.35
N ARG A 249 15.68 -16.17 19.77
CA ARG A 249 16.80 -15.86 18.89
C ARG A 249 17.06 -16.99 17.90
N ILE A 250 17.09 -18.25 18.34
CA ILE A 250 17.27 -19.41 17.45
C ILE A 250 16.18 -19.45 16.38
N LYS A 251 14.93 -19.27 16.81
CA LYS A 251 13.79 -19.29 15.91
C LYS A 251 13.79 -18.09 14.94
N LYS A 252 13.97 -16.87 15.44
CA LYS A 252 13.83 -15.63 14.66
C LYS A 252 15.03 -15.35 13.76
N HIS A 253 16.25 -15.46 14.29
CA HIS A 253 17.46 -15.09 13.53
C HIS A 253 17.99 -16.23 12.67
N TYR A 254 17.92 -17.47 13.16
CA TYR A 254 18.46 -18.61 12.42
C TYR A 254 17.37 -19.38 11.64
N GLY A 255 16.09 -19.18 11.98
CA GLY A 255 14.98 -19.83 11.26
C GLY A 255 14.98 -21.35 11.41
N GLU A 256 15.57 -21.83 12.50
CA GLU A 256 15.74 -23.24 12.82
C GLU A 256 14.47 -23.88 13.38
N SER A 257 14.42 -25.22 13.36
CA SER A 257 13.29 -25.97 13.90
C SER A 257 13.20 -25.84 15.43
N TYR A 258 11.99 -25.97 15.99
CA TYR A 258 11.80 -25.99 17.44
C TYR A 258 12.59 -27.11 18.12
N GLY A 259 12.71 -28.28 17.47
CA GLY A 259 13.53 -29.37 17.97
C GLY A 259 15.00 -28.98 18.10
N THR A 260 15.54 -28.23 17.13
CA THR A 260 16.89 -27.66 17.18
C THR A 260 17.04 -26.70 18.36
N ALA A 261 16.06 -25.81 18.56
CA ALA A 261 16.08 -24.84 19.66
C ALA A 261 16.04 -25.52 21.04
N ILE A 262 15.18 -26.52 21.22
CA ILE A 262 15.08 -27.30 22.45
C ILE A 262 16.42 -27.98 22.74
N LYS A 263 17.01 -28.67 21.76
CA LYS A 263 18.34 -29.31 21.91
C LYS A 263 19.43 -28.32 22.30
N ALA A 264 19.44 -27.14 21.65
CA ALA A 264 20.42 -26.10 21.96
C ALA A 264 20.29 -25.58 23.39
N ILE A 265 19.06 -25.40 23.88
CA ILE A 265 18.81 -24.90 25.24
C ILE A 265 19.09 -25.96 26.29
N THR A 266 18.69 -27.21 26.05
CA THR A 266 19.05 -28.34 26.92
C THR A 266 20.57 -28.46 27.02
N LEU A 267 21.29 -28.34 25.90
CA LEU A 267 22.75 -28.34 25.89
C LEU A 267 23.34 -27.11 26.62
N THR A 268 22.72 -25.94 26.46
CA THR A 268 23.11 -24.72 27.20
C THR A 268 22.95 -24.93 28.71
N GLY A 269 21.81 -25.45 29.15
CA GLY A 269 21.57 -25.78 30.56
C GLY A 269 22.55 -26.80 31.10
N LEU A 270 22.83 -27.87 30.35
CA LEU A 270 23.83 -28.87 30.71
C LEU A 270 25.21 -28.24 30.94
N LEU A 271 25.69 -27.44 29.97
CA LEU A 271 27.01 -26.81 30.03
C LEU A 271 27.08 -25.75 31.14
N THR A 272 26.06 -24.90 31.29
CA THR A 272 25.99 -23.92 32.38
C THR A 272 26.04 -24.63 33.73
N GLY A 273 25.26 -25.70 33.92
CA GLY A 273 25.28 -26.49 35.15
C GLY A 273 26.64 -27.16 35.40
N PHE A 274 27.34 -27.58 34.35
CA PHE A 274 28.70 -28.14 34.48
C PHE A 274 29.72 -27.09 34.93
N PHE A 275 29.69 -25.89 34.35
CA PHE A 275 30.55 -24.79 34.79
C PHE A 275 30.21 -24.34 36.23
N ARG A 276 28.92 -24.30 36.60
CA ARG A 276 28.46 -23.99 37.96
C ARG A 276 28.99 -24.99 38.98
N ALA A 277 28.82 -26.27 38.69
CA ALA A 277 29.27 -27.31 39.60
C ALA A 277 30.79 -27.34 39.72
N GLY A 278 31.52 -27.23 38.60
CA GLY A 278 32.98 -27.14 38.62
C GLY A 278 33.49 -25.93 39.41
N PHE A 279 32.83 -24.79 39.26
CA PHE A 279 33.14 -23.60 40.07
C PHE A 279 32.89 -23.83 41.56
N LYS A 280 31.74 -24.43 41.94
CA LYS A 280 31.42 -24.76 43.33
C LYS A 280 32.38 -25.76 43.96
N VAL A 281 32.86 -26.76 43.21
CA VAL A 281 33.88 -27.70 43.68
C VAL A 281 35.15 -26.94 44.06
N ILE A 282 35.63 -26.06 43.19
CA ILE A 282 36.85 -25.27 43.41
C ILE A 282 36.67 -24.30 44.59
N TRP A 283 35.48 -23.69 44.74
CA TRP A 283 35.25 -22.63 45.71
C TRP A 283 34.87 -23.13 47.12
N VAL A 284 34.03 -24.17 47.20
CA VAL A 284 33.48 -24.70 48.48
C VAL A 284 34.31 -25.87 49.00
N ASN A 285 34.97 -26.63 48.12
CA ASN A 285 35.90 -27.73 48.44
C ASN A 285 35.33 -28.83 49.37
N ASP A 286 34.03 -29.14 49.25
CA ASP A 286 33.37 -30.22 50.02
C ASP A 286 33.26 -31.51 49.20
N LEU A 287 33.50 -32.69 49.79
CA LEU A 287 33.39 -33.99 49.09
C LEU A 287 31.99 -34.25 48.49
N TRP A 288 30.94 -33.71 49.10
CA TRP A 288 29.57 -33.78 48.57
C TRP A 288 29.42 -33.08 47.22
N THR A 289 30.32 -32.14 46.88
CA THR A 289 30.30 -31.44 45.59
C THR A 289 30.59 -32.37 44.40
N ILE A 290 31.22 -33.54 44.58
CA ILE A 290 31.42 -34.51 43.49
C ILE A 290 30.09 -35.03 42.95
N PHE A 291 29.11 -35.29 43.84
CA PHE A 291 27.76 -35.66 43.40
C PHE A 291 27.08 -34.49 42.69
N ASN A 292 27.30 -33.25 43.15
CA ASN A 292 26.77 -32.06 42.49
C ASN A 292 27.33 -31.87 41.07
N VAL A 293 28.58 -32.27 40.79
CA VAL A 293 29.14 -32.25 39.41
C VAL A 293 28.32 -33.06 38.43
N ILE A 294 27.63 -34.11 38.87
CA ILE A 294 26.79 -34.94 38.01
C ILE A 294 25.35 -34.44 38.01
N PHE A 295 24.76 -34.19 39.18
CA PHE A 295 23.35 -33.86 39.29
C PHE A 295 23.02 -32.43 38.86
N GLU A 296 23.88 -31.45 39.15
CA GLU A 296 23.61 -30.06 38.82
C GLU A 296 23.50 -29.81 37.30
N PRO A 297 24.40 -30.31 36.44
CA PRO A 297 24.20 -30.27 34.99
C PRO A 297 22.89 -30.90 34.52
N LEU A 298 22.51 -32.04 35.11
CA LEU A 298 21.27 -32.74 34.74
C LEU A 298 20.03 -31.93 35.12
N ILE A 299 20.01 -31.32 36.32
CA ILE A 299 18.92 -30.45 36.77
C ILE A 299 18.79 -29.25 35.82
N TRP A 300 19.90 -28.58 35.49
CA TRP A 300 19.88 -27.44 34.58
C TRP A 300 19.51 -27.82 33.13
N ALA A 301 19.93 -28.99 32.66
CA ALA A 301 19.50 -29.53 31.37
C ALA A 301 17.99 -29.79 31.34
N GLY A 302 17.44 -30.40 32.41
CA GLY A 302 16.00 -30.62 32.58
C GLY A 302 15.22 -29.30 32.66
N TYR A 303 15.72 -28.32 33.41
CA TYR A 303 15.15 -26.98 33.49
C TYR A 303 15.10 -26.30 32.11
N GLY A 304 16.21 -26.34 31.36
CA GLY A 304 16.27 -25.84 29.99
C GLY A 304 15.31 -26.56 29.05
N LEU A 305 15.16 -27.88 29.18
CA LEU A 305 14.20 -28.68 28.41
C LEU A 305 12.76 -28.22 28.66
N ILE A 306 12.37 -28.06 29.93
CA ILE A 306 11.02 -27.61 30.32
C ILE A 306 10.72 -26.22 29.75
N ILE A 307 11.65 -25.26 29.90
CA ILE A 307 11.49 -23.92 29.33
C ILE A 307 11.38 -23.98 27.81
N GLY A 308 12.26 -24.75 27.16
CA GLY A 308 12.24 -24.93 25.71
C GLY A 308 10.90 -25.46 25.20
N LEU A 309 10.29 -26.41 25.93
CA LEU A 309 8.97 -26.94 25.61
C LEU A 309 7.86 -25.90 25.82
N ILE A 310 7.85 -25.18 26.95
CA ILE A 310 6.85 -24.15 27.24
C ILE A 310 6.89 -23.04 26.19
N VAL A 311 8.07 -22.46 25.95
CA VAL A 311 8.25 -21.37 24.98
C VAL A 311 7.98 -21.87 23.56
N GLY A 312 8.43 -23.07 23.21
CA GLY A 312 8.16 -23.68 21.91
C GLY A 312 6.66 -23.85 21.65
N ALA A 313 5.88 -24.26 22.65
CA ALA A 313 4.43 -24.37 22.55
C ALA A 313 3.76 -22.99 22.34
N ILE A 314 4.22 -21.96 23.06
CA ILE A 314 3.70 -20.58 22.93
C ILE A 314 3.93 -20.04 21.52
N ILE A 315 5.16 -20.14 20.99
CA ILE A 315 5.48 -19.60 19.66
C ILE A 315 4.75 -20.39 18.57
N LYS A 316 4.65 -21.73 18.69
CA LYS A 316 3.88 -22.55 17.73
C LYS A 316 2.41 -22.15 17.70
N LYS A 317 1.83 -21.80 18.85
CA LYS A 317 0.44 -21.29 18.93
C LYS A 317 0.29 -19.94 18.23
N GLN A 318 1.26 -19.04 18.37
CA GLN A 318 1.25 -17.73 17.69
C GLN A 318 1.37 -17.85 16.17
N GLU A 319 2.23 -18.74 15.66
CA GLU A 319 2.36 -18.98 14.21
C GLU A 319 1.03 -19.43 13.60
N LYS A 320 0.30 -20.34 14.27
CA LYS A 320 -1.01 -20.82 13.80
C LYS A 320 -2.07 -19.71 13.76
N ILE A 321 -1.99 -18.71 14.65
CA ILE A 321 -2.93 -17.58 14.67
C ILE A 321 -2.67 -16.61 13.52
N LEU A 322 -1.40 -16.43 13.12
CA LEU A 322 -1.01 -15.52 12.03
C LEU A 322 -1.27 -16.09 10.62
N GLU A 323 -1.49 -17.40 10.51
CA GLU A 323 -1.85 -18.06 9.25
C GLU A 323 -3.35 -18.07 8.96
N ILE A 324 -4.18 -17.70 9.94
CA ILE A 324 -5.64 -17.49 9.82
C ILE A 324 -5.89 -16.02 9.54
#